data_AF-A0A0N4TAN4-F1
#
_entry.id   AF-A0A0N4TAN4-F1
#
_cell.length_a   1.000
_cell.length_b   1.000
_cell.length_c   1.000
_cell.angle_alpha   90.00
_cell.angle_beta   90.00
_cell.angle_gamma   90.00
#
_symmetry.space_group_name_H-M   'P 1'
#
loop_
_entity.id
_entity.type
_entity.pdbx_description
1 polymer ?
#
loop_
_entity_poly.entity_id
_entity_poly.type
_entity_poly.pdbx_seq_one_letter_code
_entity_poly.pdbx_strand_id
1 'polypeptide(L)'
;MSGHSNASSLEILQRIVENYSIPHKHLVQLIIKHGILQAHYFYMKFIQYVQVYDSQGNSVTQPDDEQEKALTEKLIVVINNALSLLKLRLIQTNDEYDDQNSYIVLLSDQRPSDFLRDAYGLTQTEITLFHLWVNAICNSENG
;
A
#
# COMPACT_ATOMS: atom_id res chain seq x y z
N MET A 1 10.94 20.16 30.56
CA MET A 1 11.35 18.74 30.45
C MET A 1 10.32 18.03 29.58
N SER A 2 10.64 17.73 28.32
CA SER A 2 9.86 16.79 27.48
C SER A 2 10.61 16.54 26.16
N GLY A 3 11.53 15.57 26.17
CA GLY A 3 12.29 15.19 24.97
C GLY A 3 12.53 13.68 24.88
N HIS A 4 11.70 12.87 25.54
CA HIS A 4 11.93 11.43 25.68
C HIS A 4 10.81 10.54 25.10
N SER A 5 9.82 11.09 24.38
CA SER A 5 8.67 10.30 23.88
C SER A 5 8.71 9.94 22.39
N ASN A 6 9.41 10.70 21.54
CA ASN A 6 9.41 10.44 20.09
C ASN A 6 10.45 9.39 19.66
N ALA A 7 11.64 9.39 20.26
CA ALA A 7 12.68 8.42 19.92
C ALA A 7 12.24 6.98 20.21
N SER A 8 11.58 6.75 21.35
CA SER A 8 11.07 5.43 21.73
C SER A 8 9.95 4.94 20.79
N SER A 9 9.07 5.82 20.34
CA SER A 9 7.98 5.48 19.42
C SER A 9 8.51 5.07 18.04
N LEU A 10 9.49 5.81 17.53
CA LEU A 10 10.12 5.52 16.24
C LEU A 10 10.89 4.19 16.27
N GLU A 11 11.62 3.91 17.35
CA GLU A 11 12.34 2.64 17.53
C GLU A 11 11.38 1.44 17.59
N ILE A 12 10.24 1.58 18.29
CA ILE A 12 9.19 0.56 18.32
C ILE A 12 8.65 0.31 16.91
N LEU A 13 8.34 1.37 16.17
CA LEU A 13 7.84 1.25 14.80
C LEU A 13 8.83 0.60 13.86
N GLN A 14 10.10 1.01 13.90
CA GLN A 14 11.14 0.39 13.08
C GLN A 14 11.23 -1.11 13.36
N ARG A 15 11.23 -1.51 14.63
CA ARG A 15 11.28 -2.92 15.02
C ARG A 15 10.08 -3.72 14.52
N ILE A 16 8.88 -3.14 14.55
CA ILE A 16 7.67 -3.81 14.06
C ILE A 16 7.71 -3.89 12.54
N VAL A 17 8.00 -2.80 11.82
CA VAL A 17 8.08 -2.76 10.35
C VAL A 17 9.07 -3.80 9.83
N GLU A 18 10.18 -4.02 10.52
CA GLU A 18 11.21 -4.99 10.13
C GLU A 18 10.76 -6.46 10.33
N ASN A 19 9.68 -6.70 11.07
CA ASN A 19 9.20 -8.04 11.41
C ASN A 19 7.74 -8.26 10.97
N TYR A 20 7.55 -9.01 9.89
CA TYR A 20 6.22 -9.33 9.37
C TYR A 20 5.32 -9.95 10.46
N SER A 21 4.17 -9.32 10.70
CA SER A 21 3.33 -9.56 11.88
C SER A 21 1.84 -9.31 11.59
N ILE A 22 0.97 -9.42 12.60
CA ILE A 22 -0.49 -9.27 12.43
C ILE A 22 -0.89 -7.91 11.79
N PRO A 23 -0.30 -6.76 12.17
CA PRO A 23 -0.54 -5.49 11.47
C PRO A 23 -0.31 -5.56 9.96
N HIS A 24 0.75 -6.24 9.52
CA HIS A 24 1.06 -6.42 8.10
C HIS A 24 -0.01 -7.24 7.38
N LYS A 25 -0.51 -8.30 8.02
CA LYS A 25 -1.58 -9.14 7.45
C LYS A 25 -2.87 -8.34 7.22
N HIS A 26 -3.26 -7.49 8.17
CA HIS A 26 -4.41 -6.61 7.99
C HIS A 26 -4.19 -5.56 6.92
N LEU A 27 -2.98 -5.02 6.82
CA LEU A 27 -2.65 -4.08 5.77
C LEU A 27 -2.71 -4.74 4.38
N VAL A 28 -2.24 -5.99 4.25
CA VAL A 28 -2.39 -6.80 3.04
C VAL A 28 -3.86 -7.06 2.72
N GLN A 29 -4.68 -7.41 3.70
CA GLN A 29 -6.13 -7.57 3.50
C GLN A 29 -6.79 -6.27 3.01
N LEU A 30 -6.39 -5.13 3.60
CA LEU A 30 -6.90 -3.82 3.22
C LEU A 30 -6.57 -3.49 1.77
N ILE A 31 -5.31 -3.64 1.36
CA ILE A 31 -4.89 -3.31 -0.01
C ILE A 31 -5.44 -4.31 -1.04
N ILE A 32 -5.59 -5.60 -0.70
CA ILE A 32 -6.28 -6.56 -1.58
C ILE A 32 -7.71 -6.13 -1.84
N LYS A 33 -8.41 -5.59 -0.81
CA LYS A 33 -9.79 -5.12 -0.96
C LYS A 33 -9.91 -3.87 -1.83
N HIS A 34 -8.95 -2.96 -1.76
CA HIS A 34 -9.03 -1.66 -2.44
C HIS A 34 -8.25 -1.59 -3.77
N GLY A 35 -7.23 -2.43 -3.97
CA GLY A 35 -6.31 -2.42 -5.12
C GLY A 35 -5.28 -1.29 -5.07
N ILE A 36 -5.70 -0.09 -4.67
CA ILE A 36 -4.88 1.12 -4.57
C ILE A 36 -5.26 1.93 -3.32
N LEU A 37 -4.27 2.53 -2.65
CA LEU A 37 -4.46 3.43 -1.51
C LEU A 37 -3.48 4.59 -1.57
N GLN A 38 -3.86 5.78 -1.11
CA GLN A 38 -2.89 6.87 -0.89
C GLN A 38 -1.84 6.43 0.14
N ALA A 39 -0.57 6.77 -0.08
CA ALA A 39 0.55 6.30 0.75
C ALA A 39 0.41 6.71 2.21
N HIS A 40 0.04 7.96 2.46
CA HIS A 40 -0.23 8.44 3.82
C HIS A 40 -1.34 7.65 4.51
N TYR A 41 -2.44 7.38 3.81
CA TYR A 41 -3.52 6.57 4.35
C TYR A 41 -3.09 5.12 4.64
N PHE A 42 -2.30 4.51 3.74
CA PHE A 42 -1.74 3.18 3.92
C PHE A 42 -0.87 3.11 5.17
N TYR A 43 0.03 4.08 5.34
CA TYR A 43 0.88 4.19 6.52
C TYR A 43 0.08 4.41 7.80
N MET A 44 -0.88 5.34 7.79
CA MET A 44 -1.73 5.61 8.94
C MET A 44 -2.55 4.40 9.39
N LYS A 45 -2.99 3.57 8.43
CA LYS A 45 -3.65 2.30 8.75
C LYS A 45 -2.72 1.31 9.42
N PHE A 46 -1.46 1.24 8.98
CA PHE A 46 -0.45 0.42 9.65
C PHE A 46 -0.26 0.85 11.11
N ILE A 47 -0.14 2.15 11.37
CA ILE A 47 -0.02 2.69 12.74
C ILE A 47 -1.22 2.33 13.59
N GLN A 48 -2.43 2.50 13.06
CA GLN A 48 -3.66 2.11 13.76
C GLN A 48 -3.67 0.61 14.10
N TYR A 49 -3.25 -0.25 13.18
CA TYR A 49 -3.17 -1.69 13.44
C TYR A 49 -2.11 -2.01 14.50
N VAL A 50 -0.94 -1.38 14.45
CA VAL A 50 0.09 -1.53 15.48
C VAL A 50 -0.46 -1.15 16.85
N GLN A 51 -1.14 0.00 16.97
CA GLN A 51 -1.72 0.46 18.22
C GLN A 51 -2.80 -0.50 18.77
N VAL A 52 -3.62 -1.08 17.89
CA VAL A 52 -4.66 -2.07 18.29
C VAL A 52 -4.03 -3.35 18.84
N TYR A 53 -2.90 -3.78 18.28
CA TYR A 53 -2.22 -5.01 18.69
C TYR A 53 -1.12 -4.79 19.74
N ASP A 54 -0.84 -3.55 20.14
CA ASP A 54 0.08 -3.28 21.22
C ASP A 54 -0.59 -3.50 22.58
N SER A 55 -0.29 -4.65 23.18
CA SER A 55 -0.75 -4.99 24.54
C SER A 55 -0.22 -4.05 25.63
N GLN A 56 0.84 -3.27 25.36
CA GLN A 56 1.45 -2.36 26.33
C GLN A 56 0.85 -0.96 26.31
N GLY A 57 -0.05 -0.66 25.37
CA GLY A 57 -0.72 0.65 25.29
C GLY A 57 0.22 1.80 24.95
N ASN A 58 1.33 1.56 24.27
CA ASN A 58 2.23 2.63 23.85
C ASN A 58 1.53 3.46 22.77
N SER A 59 1.38 4.76 23.04
CA SER A 59 0.92 5.70 22.04
C SER A 59 2.07 5.98 21.09
N VAL A 60 2.07 5.29 19.95
CA VAL A 60 2.97 5.60 18.85
C VAL A 60 2.62 6.98 18.29
N THR A 61 3.50 7.95 18.44
CA THR A 61 3.38 9.26 17.79
C THR A 61 3.59 9.15 16.28
N GLN A 62 2.86 9.97 15.52
CA GLN A 62 3.08 10.08 14.07
C GLN A 62 4.51 10.56 13.79
N PRO A 63 5.23 9.90 12.87
CA PRO A 63 6.50 10.40 12.37
C PRO A 63 6.33 11.69 11.55
N ASP A 64 7.44 12.36 11.22
CA ASP A 64 7.47 13.37 10.16
C ASP A 64 7.44 12.72 8.75
N ASP A 65 7.30 13.55 7.72
CA ASP A 65 7.13 13.08 6.33
C ASP A 65 8.33 12.25 5.83
N GLU A 66 9.56 12.62 6.21
CA GLU A 66 10.77 11.87 5.81
C GLU A 66 10.82 10.49 6.46
N GLN A 67 10.50 10.44 7.75
CA GLN A 67 10.40 9.19 8.50
C GLN A 67 9.25 8.31 8.01
N GLU A 68 8.08 8.89 7.71
CA GLU A 68 6.94 8.18 7.12
C GLU A 68 7.35 7.52 5.81
N LYS A 69 8.02 8.26 4.92
CA LYS A 69 8.51 7.75 3.64
C LYS A 69 9.48 6.58 3.84
N ALA A 70 10.50 6.75 4.68
CA ALA A 70 11.49 5.72 4.94
C ALA A 70 10.88 4.45 5.56
N LEU A 71 9.90 4.61 6.47
CA LEU A 71 9.18 3.48 7.06
C LEU A 71 8.26 2.79 6.05
N THR A 72 7.61 3.56 5.18
CA THR A 72 6.74 3.02 4.11
C THR A 72 7.55 2.18 3.12
N GLU A 73 8.73 2.65 2.71
CA GLU A 73 9.64 1.88 1.84
C GLU A 73 10.04 0.55 2.48
N LYS A 74 10.45 0.56 3.76
CA LYS A 74 10.76 -0.67 4.51
C LYS A 74 9.56 -1.60 4.63
N LEU A 75 8.38 -1.06 4.90
CA LEU A 75 7.13 -1.79 5.05
C LEU A 75 6.74 -2.51 3.74
N ILE A 76 6.89 -1.82 2.60
CA ILE A 76 6.69 -2.41 1.28
C ILE A 76 7.65 -3.58 1.06
N VAL A 77 8.94 -3.42 1.36
CA VAL A 77 9.93 -4.50 1.22
C VAL A 77 9.55 -5.73 2.04
N VAL A 78 9.20 -5.53 3.31
CA VAL A 78 8.84 -6.64 4.21
C VAL A 78 7.56 -7.34 3.78
N ILE A 79 6.55 -6.60 3.32
CA ILE A 79 5.32 -7.20 2.78
C ILE A 79 5.59 -7.93 1.46
N ASN A 80 6.40 -7.35 0.56
CA ASN A 80 6.72 -7.95 -0.73
C ASN A 80 7.48 -9.26 -0.60
N ASN A 81 8.33 -9.41 0.41
CA ASN A 81 8.98 -10.69 0.71
C ASN A 81 7.94 -11.80 0.92
N ALA A 82 6.83 -11.50 1.62
CA ALA A 82 5.73 -12.43 1.82
C ALA A 82 4.85 -12.62 0.56
N LEU A 83 4.55 -11.54 -0.16
CA LEU A 83 3.70 -11.57 -1.36
C LEU A 83 4.37 -12.20 -2.59
N SER A 84 5.70 -12.22 -2.65
CA SER A 84 6.47 -12.77 -3.77
C SER A 84 6.10 -14.22 -4.13
N LEU A 85 5.74 -15.01 -3.11
CA LEU A 85 5.29 -16.40 -3.26
C LEU A 85 3.96 -16.49 -4.03
N LEU A 86 3.13 -15.46 -3.94
CA LEU A 86 1.83 -15.37 -4.60
C LEU A 86 1.91 -14.65 -5.96
N LYS A 87 3.11 -14.27 -6.41
CA LYS A 87 3.31 -13.43 -7.61
C LYS A 87 2.55 -12.11 -7.54
N LEU A 88 2.48 -11.54 -6.33
CA LEU A 88 1.95 -10.22 -6.06
C LEU A 88 3.06 -9.32 -5.54
N ARG A 89 2.95 -8.01 -5.80
CA ARG A 89 3.84 -7.01 -5.22
C ARG A 89 3.13 -5.70 -4.98
N LEU A 90 3.52 -5.02 -3.91
CA LEU A 90 3.22 -3.62 -3.66
C LEU A 90 4.28 -2.76 -4.33
N ILE A 91 3.83 -1.69 -4.99
CA ILE A 91 4.68 -0.61 -5.46
C ILE A 91 4.18 0.72 -4.93
N GLN A 92 5.08 1.68 -4.76
CA GLN A 92 4.72 3.08 -4.58
C GLN A 92 4.86 3.79 -5.92
N THR A 93 3.89 4.62 -6.26
CA THR A 93 3.87 5.43 -7.48
C THR A 93 3.28 6.81 -7.16
N ASN A 94 3.66 7.82 -7.93
CA ASN A 94 3.14 9.18 -7.75
C ASN A 94 1.99 9.42 -8.72
N ASP A 95 1.08 10.30 -8.34
CA ASP A 95 0.08 10.85 -9.27
C ASP A 95 0.80 11.59 -10.40
N GLU A 96 0.26 11.50 -11.61
CA GLU A 96 0.81 12.20 -12.78
C GLU A 96 0.56 13.71 -12.72
N TYR A 97 -0.56 14.13 -12.11
CA TYR A 97 -0.99 15.54 -12.05
C TYR A 97 -0.59 16.25 -10.75
N ASP A 98 -0.32 15.48 -9.68
CA ASP A 98 0.06 16.01 -8.37
C ASP A 98 1.16 15.14 -7.74
N ASP A 99 2.42 15.54 -7.93
CA ASP A 99 3.59 14.83 -7.43
C ASP A 99 3.67 14.75 -5.89
N GLN A 100 2.85 15.53 -5.18
CA GLN A 100 2.69 15.45 -3.73
C GLN A 100 1.86 14.26 -3.29
N ASN A 101 1.02 13.71 -4.19
CA ASN A 101 0.23 12.53 -3.92
C ASN A 101 0.96 11.29 -4.41
N SER A 102 1.28 10.40 -3.48
CA SER A 102 1.75 9.06 -3.80
C SER A 102 0.75 8.01 -3.37
N TYR A 103 0.74 6.89 -4.09
CA TYR A 103 -0.15 5.78 -3.91
C TYR A 103 0.63 4.48 -3.78
N ILE A 104 0.13 3.58 -2.93
CA ILE A 104 0.54 2.19 -2.86
C ILE A 104 -0.44 1.36 -3.67
N VAL A 105 0.09 0.61 -4.63
CA VAL A 105 -0.69 -0.20 -5.57
C VAL A 105 -0.31 -1.66 -5.42
N LEU A 106 -1.30 -2.54 -5.33
CA LEU A 106 -1.11 -3.98 -5.41
C LEU A 106 -1.14 -4.42 -6.88
N LEU A 107 -0.04 -4.98 -7.34
CA LEU A 107 0.11 -5.52 -8.68
C LEU A 107 0.28 -7.03 -8.67
N SER A 108 -0.22 -7.67 -9.72
CA SER A 108 0.13 -9.05 -10.07
C SER A 108 1.31 -9.05 -11.02
N ASP A 109 2.32 -9.86 -10.73
CA ASP A 109 3.42 -10.14 -11.65
C ASP A 109 3.05 -11.21 -12.68
N GLN A 110 1.87 -11.82 -12.56
CA GLN A 110 1.34 -12.72 -13.58
C GLN A 110 0.70 -11.94 -14.72
N ARG A 111 0.82 -12.48 -15.93
CA ARG A 111 0.09 -11.95 -17.09
C ARG A 111 -1.43 -11.99 -16.79
N PRO A 112 -2.19 -11.01 -17.32
CA PRO A 112 -3.66 -11.06 -17.26
C PRO A 112 -4.13 -12.43 -17.73
N SER A 113 -4.87 -13.13 -16.87
CA SER A 113 -5.45 -14.43 -17.19
C SER A 113 -6.95 -14.25 -17.40
N ASP A 114 -7.52 -15.05 -18.31
CA ASP A 114 -8.97 -15.13 -18.50
C ASP A 114 -9.69 -15.45 -17.18
N PHE A 115 -9.01 -16.17 -16.26
CA PHE A 115 -9.52 -16.47 -14.92
C PHE A 115 -9.82 -15.21 -14.09
N LEU A 116 -8.93 -14.21 -14.06
CA LEU A 116 -9.21 -12.96 -13.35
C LEU A 116 -10.34 -12.20 -14.04
N ARG A 117 -10.35 -12.17 -15.37
CA ARG A 117 -11.41 -11.55 -16.17
C ARG A 117 -12.79 -12.12 -15.82
N ASP A 118 -12.88 -13.45 -15.72
CA ASP A 118 -14.11 -14.16 -15.40
C ASP A 118 -14.49 -14.00 -13.90
N ALA A 119 -13.51 -13.90 -13.00
CA ALA A 119 -13.73 -13.68 -11.57
C ALA A 119 -14.21 -12.27 -11.21
N TYR A 120 -13.86 -11.25 -12.02
CA TYR A 120 -14.32 -9.88 -11.84
C TYR A 120 -15.80 -9.68 -12.21
N GLY A 121 -16.43 -10.65 -12.89
CA GLY A 121 -17.84 -10.60 -13.27
C GLY A 121 -18.18 -9.55 -14.33
N LEU A 122 -17.16 -8.98 -14.98
CA LEU A 122 -17.35 -8.04 -16.08
C LEU A 122 -17.75 -8.80 -17.35
N THR A 123 -18.76 -8.28 -18.04
CA THR A 123 -19.17 -8.78 -19.34
C THR A 123 -18.13 -8.46 -20.41
N GLN A 124 -18.09 -9.25 -21.48
CA GLN A 124 -17.20 -9.00 -22.61
C GLN A 124 -17.37 -7.59 -23.19
N THR A 125 -18.60 -7.06 -23.19
CA THR A 125 -18.91 -5.70 -23.65
C THR A 125 -18.25 -4.64 -22.77
N GLU A 126 -18.30 -4.78 -21.45
CA GLU A 126 -17.67 -3.84 -20.51
C GLU A 126 -16.14 -3.85 -20.66
N ILE A 127 -15.56 -5.04 -20.83
CA ILE A 127 -14.12 -5.18 -21.07
C ILE A 127 -13.72 -4.52 -22.38
N THR A 128 -14.48 -4.75 -23.46
CA THR A 128 -14.24 -4.10 -24.75
C THR A 128 -14.36 -2.58 -24.64
N LEU A 129 -15.38 -2.07 -23.94
CA LEU A 129 -15.55 -0.63 -23.72
C LEU A 129 -14.38 -0.03 -22.93
N PHE A 130 -13.93 -0.70 -21.87
CA PHE A 130 -12.76 -0.29 -21.11
C PHE A 130 -11.50 -0.20 -21.99
N HIS A 131 -11.25 -1.20 -22.84
CA HIS A 131 -10.12 -1.15 -23.77
C HIS A 131 -10.22 0.00 -24.78
N LEU A 132 -11.43 0.32 -25.27
CA LEU A 132 -11.63 1.46 -26.16
C LEU A 132 -11.33 2.79 -25.47
N TRP A 133 -11.73 2.95 -24.20
CA TRP A 133 -11.43 4.14 -23.42
C TRP A 133 -9.94 4.28 -23.12
N VAL A 134 -9.27 3.21 -22.69
CA VAL A 134 -7.82 3.23 -22.47
C VAL A 134 -7.08 3.60 -23.76
N ASN A 135 -7.47 3.01 -24.90
CA ASN A 135 -6.88 3.37 -26.19
C ASN A 135 -7.14 4.84 -26.55
N ALA A 136 -8.33 5.37 -26.27
CA ALA A 136 -8.63 6.78 -26.55
C ALA A 136 -7.75 7.72 -25.71
N ILE A 137 -7.58 7.43 -24.42
CA ILE A 137 -6.72 8.16 -23.48
C ILE A 137 -5.26 8.12 -23.94
N CYS A 138 -4.72 6.92 -24.23
CA CYS A 138 -3.33 6.78 -24.64
C CYS A 138 -2.98 7.43 -25.99
N ASN A 139 -3.98 7.68 -26.85
CA ASN A 139 -3.78 8.36 -28.14
C ASN A 139 -4.18 9.84 -28.09
N SER A 140 -4.60 10.34 -26.93
CA SER A 140 -4.93 11.75 -26.72
C SER A 140 -3.64 12.54 -26.40
N GLU A 141 -3.57 13.80 -26.85
CA GLU A 141 -2.43 14.68 -26.51
C GLU A 141 -2.35 15.03 -25.02
N ASN A 142 -3.45 14.88 -24.28
CA ASN A 142 -3.58 15.34 -22.89
C ASN A 142 -3.64 14.19 -21.87
N GLY A 143 -3.61 12.93 -22.32
CA GLY A 143 -4.02 11.78 -21.51
C GLY A 143 -5.53 11.74 -21.37
#